data_AF-A0A9P3TZ34-F1
#
_entry.id   AF-A0A9P3TZ34-F1
#
_cell.length_a   1.000
_cell.length_b   1.000
_cell.length_c   1.000
_cell.angle_alpha   90.00
_cell.angle_beta   90.00
_cell.angle_gamma   90.00
#
_symmetry.space_group_name_H-M   'P 1'
#
loop_
_entity.id
_entity.type
_entity.pdbx_description
1 polymer ?
#
loop_
_entity_poly.entity_id
_entity_poly.type
_entity_poly.pdbx_seq_one_letter_code
_entity_poly.pdbx_strand_id
1 'polypeptide(L)'
;MKGNIVQYNFADIEEEVYSLDYAIAWNTDEENVNIIPFTNKFCKESIESFCLGKINNFVEILNEGFVENHHYVHLDKMISVPKKKVNLVYQQDTHGYLLRDDNDKLIPAKITSDQSKSISSKMELFCAGEEKCLINILLKADPSYILDVDSIKDKNILNLGYESIDRYKEYNFDDDKILIFFINKKRYSVIMKKTNNADNDLVSRNNTIKELFTNKAGNLN
;
A
#
# COMPACT_ATOMS: atom_id res chain seq x y z
N MET A 1 -15.13 -15.15 0.92
CA MET A 1 -15.21 -13.72 1.29
C MET A 1 -14.16 -12.86 0.60
N LYS A 2 -13.05 -13.40 0.09
CA LYS A 2 -12.02 -12.59 -0.59
C LYS A 2 -12.62 -11.67 -1.67
N GLY A 3 -12.28 -10.39 -1.59
CA GLY A 3 -12.73 -9.28 -2.44
C GLY A 3 -14.06 -8.64 -2.02
N ASN A 4 -14.79 -9.23 -1.06
CA ASN A 4 -16.07 -8.65 -0.62
C ASN A 4 -15.84 -7.39 0.21
N ILE A 5 -16.74 -6.43 0.07
CA ILE A 5 -16.79 -5.25 0.92
C ILE A 5 -17.45 -5.63 2.24
N VAL A 6 -16.81 -5.26 3.34
CA VAL A 6 -17.28 -5.49 4.69
C VAL A 6 -17.28 -4.20 5.49
N GLN A 7 -18.22 -4.07 6.41
CA GLN A 7 -18.25 -3.03 7.42
C GLN A 7 -17.55 -3.55 8.68
N TYR A 8 -16.71 -2.70 9.29
CA TYR A 8 -16.00 -3.01 10.52
C TYR A 8 -15.92 -1.75 11.38
N ASN A 9 -16.03 -1.91 12.71
CA ASN A 9 -15.89 -0.79 13.63
C ASN A 9 -14.42 -0.59 14.00
N PHE A 10 -13.80 0.46 13.45
CA PHE A 10 -12.39 0.79 13.69
C PHE A 10 -12.15 1.60 14.98
N ALA A 11 -13.20 1.95 15.73
CA ALA A 11 -13.07 2.74 16.96
C ALA A 11 -12.24 2.06 18.06
N ASP A 12 -12.13 0.73 18.03
CA ASP A 12 -11.41 -0.06 19.03
C ASP A 12 -9.86 -0.05 18.86
N ILE A 13 -9.30 0.68 17.87
CA ILE A 13 -7.87 0.56 17.43
C ILE A 13 -6.97 1.78 17.76
N GLU A 14 -7.41 2.73 18.61
CA GLU A 14 -6.65 3.94 19.08
C GLU A 14 -6.43 5.11 18.07
N GLU A 15 -5.93 6.23 18.62
CA GLU A 15 -6.04 7.68 18.30
C GLU A 15 -5.86 8.16 16.85
N GLU A 16 -6.67 7.70 15.91
CA GLU A 16 -6.91 8.45 14.68
C GLU A 16 -8.30 8.08 14.18
N VAL A 17 -9.27 8.95 14.49
CA VAL A 17 -10.68 8.82 14.06
C VAL A 17 -10.75 9.02 12.55
N TYR A 18 -10.21 8.08 11.79
CA TYR A 18 -10.40 8.05 10.36
C TYR A 18 -11.74 7.38 10.08
N SER A 19 -12.52 8.12 9.30
CA SER A 19 -13.76 7.77 8.61
C SER A 19 -13.62 6.55 7.70
N LEU A 20 -13.22 5.42 8.26
CA LEU A 20 -13.12 4.12 7.61
C LEU A 20 -14.26 3.30 8.20
N ASP A 21 -15.42 3.29 7.55
CA ASP A 21 -16.52 2.39 7.96
C ASP A 21 -16.42 1.04 7.23
N TYR A 22 -15.62 0.99 6.15
CA TYR A 22 -15.60 -0.10 5.20
C TYR A 22 -14.18 -0.60 4.90
N ALA A 23 -14.10 -1.88 4.56
CA ALA A 23 -12.87 -2.55 4.19
C ALA A 23 -13.12 -3.66 3.16
N ILE A 24 -12.06 -4.12 2.51
CA ILE A 24 -12.09 -5.26 1.59
C ILE A 24 -11.61 -6.49 2.38
N ALA A 25 -12.44 -7.52 2.45
CA ALA A 25 -12.01 -8.82 2.98
C ALA A 25 -10.99 -9.45 2.02
N TRP A 26 -9.78 -9.76 2.48
CA TRP A 26 -8.69 -10.19 1.61
C TRP A 26 -8.31 -11.66 1.81
N ASN A 27 -7.66 -11.97 2.93
CA ASN A 27 -7.31 -13.33 3.31
C ASN A 27 -8.21 -13.78 4.46
N THR A 28 -8.58 -15.05 4.49
CA THR A 28 -9.44 -15.62 5.53
C THR A 28 -8.81 -16.91 6.04
N ASP A 29 -8.62 -17.03 7.34
CA ASP A 29 -8.39 -18.32 8.01
C ASP A 29 -9.74 -18.85 8.55
N GLU A 30 -9.74 -19.82 9.46
CA GLU A 30 -10.99 -20.39 9.99
C GLU A 30 -11.81 -19.39 10.82
N GLU A 31 -11.19 -18.54 11.63
CA GLU A 31 -11.86 -17.68 12.62
C GLU A 31 -11.76 -16.19 12.30
N ASN A 32 -10.71 -15.79 11.59
CA ASN A 32 -10.36 -14.42 11.29
C ASN A 32 -10.41 -14.13 9.79
N VAL A 33 -10.50 -12.84 9.50
CA VAL A 33 -10.40 -12.27 8.17
C VAL A 33 -9.46 -11.09 8.22
N ASN A 34 -8.49 -11.08 7.31
CA ASN A 34 -7.68 -9.90 7.08
C ASN A 34 -8.47 -8.93 6.22
N ILE A 35 -8.62 -7.71 6.69
CA ILE A 35 -9.36 -6.65 6.02
C ILE A 35 -8.41 -5.52 5.62
N ILE A 36 -8.62 -4.98 4.42
CA ILE A 36 -7.88 -3.84 3.88
C ILE A 36 -8.81 -2.62 3.93
N PRO A 37 -8.57 -1.65 4.82
CA PRO A 37 -9.42 -0.46 4.92
C PRO A 37 -9.34 0.39 3.65
N PHE A 38 -10.44 1.09 3.35
CA PHE A 38 -10.47 2.06 2.26
C PHE A 38 -11.34 3.26 2.61
N THR A 39 -11.09 4.38 1.93
CA THR A 39 -11.84 5.63 2.11
C THR A 39 -12.20 6.25 0.76
N ASN A 40 -13.24 7.09 0.75
CA ASN A 40 -13.58 7.95 -0.38
C ASN A 40 -12.79 9.27 -0.38
N LYS A 41 -12.03 9.56 0.69
CA LYS A 41 -11.17 10.74 0.77
C LYS A 41 -9.96 10.57 -0.14
N PHE A 42 -9.59 11.63 -0.84
CA PHE A 42 -8.40 11.63 -1.69
C PHE A 42 -7.15 11.28 -0.86
N CYS A 43 -6.41 10.27 -1.31
CA CYS A 43 -5.10 9.92 -0.79
C CYS A 43 -4.06 10.04 -1.90
N LYS A 44 -2.90 10.63 -1.59
CA LYS A 44 -1.77 10.67 -2.54
C LYS A 44 -1.29 9.24 -2.81
N GLU A 45 -1.03 8.91 -4.07
CA GLU A 45 -0.54 7.58 -4.42
C GLU A 45 0.84 7.29 -3.81
N SER A 46 0.95 6.13 -3.19
CA SER A 46 2.16 5.54 -2.63
C SER A 46 2.09 4.01 -2.70
N ILE A 47 3.11 3.33 -2.21
CA ILE A 47 3.08 1.87 -2.04
C ILE A 47 2.08 1.46 -0.94
N GLU A 48 1.80 2.35 0.01
CA GLU A 48 0.94 2.13 1.17
C GLU A 48 -0.51 2.46 0.86
N SER A 49 -0.76 3.47 0.03
CA SER A 49 -2.11 3.92 -0.31
C SER A 49 -2.28 4.26 -1.78
N PHE A 50 -3.38 3.84 -2.40
CA PHE A 50 -3.62 4.14 -3.82
C PHE A 50 -5.10 4.12 -4.20
N CYS A 51 -5.43 4.75 -5.31
CA CYS A 51 -6.78 4.76 -5.87
C CYS A 51 -7.13 3.39 -6.47
N LEU A 52 -8.17 2.75 -5.93
CA LEU A 52 -8.77 1.52 -6.47
C LEU A 52 -9.80 1.81 -7.58
N GLY A 53 -10.29 3.05 -7.64
CA GLY A 53 -11.41 3.44 -8.49
C GLY A 53 -12.75 3.22 -7.81
N LYS A 54 -13.82 3.16 -8.61
CA LYS A 54 -15.18 2.91 -8.14
C LYS A 54 -15.42 1.41 -7.89
N ILE A 55 -16.24 1.09 -6.91
CA ILE A 55 -16.72 -0.28 -6.67
C ILE A 55 -18.16 -0.35 -7.17
N ASN A 56 -18.45 -1.25 -8.12
CA ASN A 56 -19.76 -1.32 -8.76
C ASN A 56 -20.88 -1.55 -7.74
N ASN A 57 -21.93 -0.73 -7.83
CA ASN A 57 -23.12 -0.82 -6.98
C ASN A 57 -22.80 -0.77 -5.48
N PHE A 58 -21.64 -0.23 -5.10
CA PHE A 58 -21.32 0.16 -3.74
C PHE A 58 -21.56 1.65 -3.62
N VAL A 59 -22.55 2.00 -2.80
CA VAL A 59 -23.08 3.34 -2.73
C VAL A 59 -22.97 3.82 -1.30
N GLU A 60 -22.36 4.98 -1.11
CA GLU A 60 -22.26 5.62 0.21
C GLU A 60 -23.41 6.61 0.39
N ILE A 61 -23.97 6.65 1.59
CA ILE A 61 -24.98 7.64 1.96
C ILE A 61 -24.23 8.90 2.41
N LEU A 62 -24.30 9.94 1.59
CA LEU A 62 -23.87 11.29 1.96
C LEU A 62 -25.10 12.17 2.17
N ASN A 63 -24.94 13.32 2.83
CA ASN A 63 -26.03 14.21 3.25
C ASN A 63 -27.06 14.57 2.15
N GLU A 64 -26.70 14.43 0.86
CA GLU A 64 -27.53 14.79 -0.30
C GLU A 64 -27.92 13.60 -1.20
N GLY A 65 -27.59 12.36 -0.80
CA GLY A 65 -28.04 11.15 -1.51
C GLY A 65 -26.98 10.06 -1.65
N PHE A 66 -27.23 9.20 -2.63
CA PHE A 66 -26.48 8.00 -2.95
C PHE A 66 -25.41 8.31 -4.00
N VAL A 67 -24.13 8.19 -3.63
CA VAL A 67 -23.01 8.55 -4.53
C VAL A 67 -22.04 7.40 -4.69
N GLU A 68 -21.63 7.16 -5.93
CA GLU A 68 -20.49 6.30 -6.27
C GLU A 68 -19.19 7.11 -6.26
N ASN A 69 -18.32 6.82 -5.31
CA ASN A 69 -17.05 7.52 -5.16
C ASN A 69 -15.86 6.71 -5.69
N HIS A 70 -14.75 7.39 -5.94
CA HIS A 70 -13.47 6.71 -6.05
C HIS A 70 -12.99 6.33 -4.66
N HIS A 71 -12.52 5.10 -4.50
CA HIS A 71 -12.04 4.60 -3.23
C HIS A 71 -10.53 4.45 -3.25
N TYR A 72 -9.90 4.77 -2.11
CA TYR A 72 -8.47 4.69 -1.88
C TYR A 72 -8.23 3.65 -0.80
N VAL A 73 -7.44 2.62 -1.10
CA VAL A 73 -7.09 1.57 -0.14
C VAL A 73 -5.87 1.96 0.67
N HIS A 74 -5.76 1.42 1.89
CA HIS A 74 -4.63 1.58 2.80
C HIS A 74 -4.06 0.20 3.15
N LEU A 75 -2.95 -0.17 2.51
CA LEU A 75 -2.28 -1.46 2.73
C LEU A 75 -1.54 -1.50 4.07
N ASP A 76 -0.99 -0.37 4.50
CA ASP A 76 -0.32 -0.17 5.80
C ASP A 76 -1.26 -0.36 7.00
N LYS A 77 -2.57 -0.20 6.77
CA LYS A 77 -3.62 -0.36 7.78
C LYS A 77 -4.33 -1.72 7.72
N MET A 78 -3.76 -2.69 7.00
CA MET A 78 -4.32 -4.03 6.94
C MET A 78 -4.28 -4.70 8.33
N ILE A 79 -5.42 -5.22 8.77
CA ILE A 79 -5.55 -5.84 10.10
C ILE A 79 -6.27 -7.18 10.00
N SER A 80 -5.95 -8.09 10.92
CA SER A 80 -6.67 -9.35 11.10
C SER A 80 -7.72 -9.20 12.19
N VAL A 81 -8.98 -9.52 11.88
CA VAL A 81 -10.10 -9.37 12.81
C VAL A 81 -10.97 -10.63 12.85
N PRO A 82 -11.64 -10.93 13.97
CA PRO A 82 -12.57 -12.04 14.04
C PRO A 82 -13.71 -11.88 13.03
N LYS A 83 -14.05 -12.94 12.29
CA LYS A 83 -15.13 -12.91 11.28
C LYS A 83 -16.48 -12.45 11.85
N LYS A 84 -16.74 -12.74 13.12
CA LYS A 84 -17.96 -12.32 13.83
C LYS A 84 -18.07 -10.80 14.05
N LYS A 85 -16.97 -10.05 13.90
CA LYS A 85 -16.93 -8.59 14.05
C LYS A 85 -17.07 -7.84 12.73
N VAL A 86 -17.13 -8.54 11.59
CA VAL A 86 -17.33 -7.91 10.27
C VAL A 86 -18.74 -8.17 9.76
N ASN A 87 -19.35 -7.16 9.15
CA ASN A 87 -20.66 -7.29 8.51
C ASN A 87 -20.48 -7.23 7.00
N LEU A 88 -21.14 -8.11 6.26
CA LEU A 88 -21.07 -8.10 4.80
C LEU A 88 -21.87 -6.91 4.25
N VAL A 89 -21.30 -6.18 3.29
CA VAL A 89 -22.00 -5.12 2.56
C VAL A 89 -22.58 -5.70 1.28
N TYR A 90 -23.79 -5.27 0.94
CA TYR A 90 -24.54 -5.72 -0.23
C TYR A 90 -24.68 -4.59 -1.25
N GLN A 91 -24.83 -4.97 -2.52
CA GLN A 91 -24.99 -4.03 -3.62
C GLN A 91 -26.31 -3.27 -3.51
N GLN A 92 -26.28 -2.00 -3.92
CA GLN A 92 -27.42 -1.10 -3.95
C GLN A 92 -27.58 -0.48 -5.33
N ASP A 93 -28.82 -0.19 -5.72
CA ASP A 93 -29.10 0.71 -6.84
C ASP A 93 -28.95 2.19 -6.44
N THR A 94 -29.13 3.09 -7.40
CA THR A 94 -29.00 4.55 -7.18
C THR A 94 -30.11 5.14 -6.28
N HIS A 95 -31.10 4.36 -5.88
CA HIS A 95 -32.17 4.75 -4.96
C HIS A 95 -32.03 4.09 -3.58
N GLY A 96 -30.96 3.31 -3.37
CA GLY A 96 -30.67 2.63 -2.11
C GLY A 96 -31.34 1.28 -1.93
N TYR A 97 -31.99 0.73 -2.97
CA TYR A 97 -32.57 -0.61 -2.89
C TYR A 97 -31.50 -1.68 -3.03
N LEU A 98 -31.57 -2.69 -2.16
CA LEU A 98 -30.64 -3.81 -2.20
C LEU A 98 -30.89 -4.70 -3.43
N LEU A 99 -29.84 -4.95 -4.18
CA LEU A 99 -29.91 -5.83 -5.35
C LEU A 99 -29.93 -7.31 -4.94
N ARG A 100 -30.69 -8.10 -5.69
CA ARG A 100 -30.89 -9.54 -5.47
C ARG A 100 -30.61 -10.33 -6.74
N ASP A 101 -30.13 -11.56 -6.57
CA ASP A 101 -29.95 -12.52 -7.65
C ASP A 101 -31.28 -13.19 -8.05
N ASP A 102 -31.22 -14.06 -9.06
CA ASP A 102 -32.38 -14.79 -9.58
C ASP A 102 -33.04 -15.73 -8.53
N ASN A 103 -32.37 -15.99 -7.40
CA ASN A 103 -32.88 -16.79 -6.28
C ASN A 103 -33.35 -15.93 -5.11
N ASP A 104 -33.57 -14.63 -5.32
CA ASP A 104 -33.95 -13.65 -4.31
C ASP A 104 -32.90 -13.46 -3.19
N LYS A 105 -31.63 -13.81 -3.43
CA LYS A 105 -30.56 -13.61 -2.45
C LYS A 105 -29.84 -12.29 -2.67
N LEU A 106 -29.54 -11.58 -1.58
CA LEU A 106 -28.80 -10.33 -1.63
C LEU A 106 -27.41 -10.53 -2.26
N ILE A 107 -27.08 -9.67 -3.23
CA ILE A 107 -25.80 -9.72 -3.94
C ILE A 107 -24.74 -8.97 -3.12
N PRO A 108 -23.63 -9.62 -2.69
CA PRO A 108 -22.58 -8.92 -1.96
C PRO A 108 -21.87 -7.86 -2.83
N ALA A 109 -21.55 -6.71 -2.23
CA ALA A 109 -20.64 -5.75 -2.85
C ALA A 109 -19.23 -6.34 -2.89
N LYS A 110 -18.57 -6.25 -4.04
CA LYS A 110 -17.28 -6.91 -4.27
C LYS A 110 -16.45 -6.13 -5.28
N ILE A 111 -15.14 -6.09 -5.05
CA ILE A 111 -14.18 -5.57 -6.03
C ILE A 111 -14.14 -6.46 -7.28
N THR A 112 -13.74 -5.87 -8.41
CA THR A 112 -13.53 -6.60 -9.66
C THR A 112 -12.25 -7.44 -9.65
N SER A 113 -12.09 -8.33 -10.63
CA SER A 113 -10.85 -9.09 -10.81
C SER A 113 -9.64 -8.20 -11.04
N ASP A 114 -9.80 -7.10 -11.76
CA ASP A 114 -8.69 -6.20 -12.09
C ASP A 114 -8.28 -5.35 -10.89
N GLN A 115 -9.25 -4.89 -10.11
CA GLN A 115 -9.01 -4.31 -8.79
C GLN A 115 -8.28 -5.27 -7.86
N SER A 116 -8.70 -6.54 -7.83
CA SER A 116 -8.01 -7.58 -7.06
C SER A 116 -6.57 -7.81 -7.55
N LYS A 117 -6.31 -7.81 -8.85
CA LYS A 117 -4.93 -7.94 -9.37
C LYS A 117 -4.07 -6.73 -8.98
N SER A 118 -4.64 -5.53 -9.06
CA SER A 118 -3.97 -4.28 -8.67
C SER A 118 -3.58 -4.29 -7.18
N ILE A 119 -4.50 -4.70 -6.30
CA ILE A 119 -4.20 -4.87 -4.87
C ILE A 119 -3.13 -5.94 -4.66
N SER A 120 -3.22 -7.12 -5.28
CA SER A 120 -2.19 -8.16 -5.12
C SER A 120 -0.80 -7.66 -5.52
N SER A 121 -0.67 -7.01 -6.68
CA SER A 121 0.62 -6.51 -7.17
C SER A 121 1.21 -5.44 -6.25
N LYS A 122 0.38 -4.51 -5.76
CA LYS A 122 0.84 -3.47 -4.82
C LYS A 122 1.11 -4.03 -3.42
N MET A 123 0.37 -5.05 -2.99
CA MET A 123 0.62 -5.78 -1.74
C MET A 123 1.95 -6.52 -1.78
N GLU A 124 2.29 -7.17 -2.89
CA GLU A 124 3.61 -7.80 -3.07
C GLU A 124 4.73 -6.77 -2.94
N LEU A 125 4.58 -5.59 -3.55
CA LEU A 125 5.53 -4.49 -3.40
C LEU A 125 5.57 -3.91 -1.99
N PHE A 126 4.42 -3.83 -1.31
CA PHE A 126 4.31 -3.36 0.07
C PHE A 126 5.00 -4.32 1.04
N CYS A 127 4.72 -5.62 0.95
CA CYS A 127 5.30 -6.67 1.78
C CYS A 127 6.79 -6.87 1.52
N ALA A 128 7.23 -6.91 0.25
CA ALA A 128 8.66 -6.85 -0.06
C ALA A 128 9.23 -5.57 0.58
N GLY A 129 8.56 -4.45 0.37
CA GLY A 129 8.76 -3.18 1.06
C GLY A 129 8.91 -3.20 2.59
N GLU A 130 8.29 -4.15 3.29
CA GLU A 130 8.35 -4.31 4.76
C GLU A 130 9.53 -5.16 5.22
N GLU A 131 10.15 -5.93 4.33
CA GLU A 131 11.51 -6.38 4.57
C GLU A 131 12.34 -5.10 4.73
N LYS A 132 12.77 -4.84 5.97
CA LYS A 132 13.59 -3.69 6.33
C LYS A 132 14.94 -3.85 5.65
N CYS A 133 15.04 -3.74 4.34
CA CYS A 133 16.30 -3.71 3.63
C CYS A 133 16.34 -2.42 2.82
N LEU A 134 17.55 -1.99 2.50
CA LEU A 134 17.77 -0.67 1.92
C LEU A 134 17.01 -0.53 0.61
N ILE A 135 17.05 -1.55 -0.25
CA ILE A 135 16.42 -1.47 -1.57
C ILE A 135 14.93 -1.21 -1.44
N ASN A 136 14.24 -1.91 -0.54
CA ASN A 136 12.82 -1.81 -0.37
C ASN A 136 12.37 -0.43 0.12
N ILE A 137 13.17 0.19 1.01
CA ILE A 137 12.97 1.59 1.42
C ILE A 137 13.15 2.53 0.22
N LEU A 138 14.17 2.31 -0.60
CA LEU A 138 14.41 3.12 -1.80
C LEU A 138 13.28 2.95 -2.84
N LEU A 139 12.77 1.73 -3.06
CA LEU A 139 11.69 1.48 -4.03
C LEU A 139 10.38 2.18 -3.62
N LYS A 140 10.15 2.38 -2.31
CA LYS A 140 9.01 3.10 -1.72
C LYS A 140 9.07 4.63 -1.83
N ALA A 141 10.24 5.20 -2.06
CA ALA A 141 10.38 6.64 -2.14
C ALA A 141 9.58 7.24 -3.32
N ASP A 142 9.13 8.48 -3.15
CA ASP A 142 8.49 9.25 -4.21
C ASP A 142 9.38 9.25 -5.47
N PRO A 143 8.81 9.02 -6.67
CA PRO A 143 9.59 8.86 -7.89
C PRO A 143 10.43 10.10 -8.26
N SER A 144 10.11 11.27 -7.71
CA SER A 144 10.96 12.45 -7.85
C SER A 144 12.31 12.36 -7.13
N TYR A 145 12.57 11.32 -6.32
CA TYR A 145 13.85 11.13 -5.64
C TYR A 145 14.69 10.02 -6.28
N ILE A 146 15.94 10.33 -6.59
CA ILE A 146 16.93 9.39 -7.15
C ILE A 146 18.06 9.18 -6.14
N LEU A 147 18.51 7.94 -5.98
CA LEU A 147 19.68 7.62 -5.16
C LEU A 147 20.94 8.33 -5.69
N ASP A 148 21.55 9.19 -4.87
CA ASP A 148 22.85 9.80 -5.15
C ASP A 148 23.96 8.79 -4.84
N VAL A 149 24.30 7.96 -5.82
CA VAL A 149 25.32 6.92 -5.70
C VAL A 149 26.67 7.53 -5.37
N ASP A 150 27.00 8.72 -5.86
CA ASP A 150 28.30 9.37 -5.67
C ASP A 150 28.49 9.83 -4.22
N SER A 151 27.41 10.24 -3.55
CA SER A 151 27.42 10.61 -2.12
C SER A 151 27.70 9.44 -1.15
N ILE A 152 27.59 8.20 -1.63
CA ILE A 152 27.77 7.01 -0.80
C ILE A 152 29.25 6.84 -0.41
N LYS A 153 29.54 7.02 0.88
CA LYS A 153 30.89 6.85 1.44
C LYS A 153 31.36 5.39 1.48
N ASP A 154 30.50 4.48 1.96
CA ASP A 154 30.81 3.05 2.02
C ASP A 154 30.11 2.32 0.87
N LYS A 155 30.84 2.04 -0.21
CA LYS A 155 30.27 1.40 -1.41
C LYS A 155 29.87 -0.06 -1.17
N ASN A 156 30.28 -0.69 -0.05
CA ASN A 156 29.82 -2.03 0.30
C ASN A 156 28.30 -2.09 0.53
N ILE A 157 27.68 -0.95 0.81
CA ILE A 157 26.22 -0.80 0.94
C ILE A 157 25.45 -1.33 -0.28
N LEU A 158 26.06 -1.28 -1.48
CA LEU A 158 25.45 -1.78 -2.71
C LEU A 158 25.36 -3.32 -2.74
N ASN A 159 26.19 -4.01 -1.98
CA ASN A 159 26.12 -5.46 -1.79
C ASN A 159 25.19 -5.86 -0.64
N LEU A 160 24.91 -4.91 0.27
CA LEU A 160 24.07 -5.11 1.43
C LEU A 160 22.63 -4.61 1.20
N GLY A 161 22.28 -4.23 -0.04
CA GLY A 161 21.00 -3.60 -0.35
C GLY A 161 19.78 -4.43 0.03
N TYR A 162 19.92 -5.75 -0.06
CA TYR A 162 18.89 -6.74 0.27
C TYR A 162 19.01 -7.29 1.70
N GLU A 163 20.06 -6.93 2.43
CA GLU A 163 20.26 -7.38 3.81
C GLU A 163 19.28 -6.68 4.77
N SER A 164 18.87 -7.41 5.81
CA SER A 164 17.98 -6.86 6.83
C SER A 164 18.66 -5.74 7.64
N ILE A 165 17.89 -4.70 7.91
CA ILE A 165 18.23 -3.48 8.62
C ILE A 165 17.63 -3.58 10.03
N ASP A 166 18.48 -3.41 11.03
CA ASP A 166 18.09 -3.43 12.44
C ASP A 166 17.10 -2.30 12.75
N ARG A 167 17.40 -1.10 12.24
CA ARG A 167 16.59 0.12 12.36
C ARG A 167 17.05 1.17 11.34
N TYR A 168 16.14 2.06 10.96
CA TYR A 168 16.46 3.22 10.12
C TYR A 168 15.71 4.47 10.57
N LYS A 169 16.15 5.62 10.05
CA LYS A 169 15.46 6.90 10.16
C LYS A 169 15.64 7.69 8.89
N GLU A 170 14.54 8.29 8.44
CA GLU A 170 14.51 9.20 7.30
C GLU A 170 14.52 10.65 7.78
N TYR A 171 15.23 11.50 7.03
CA TYR A 171 15.24 12.93 7.20
C TYR A 171 15.02 13.57 5.84
N ASN A 172 14.15 14.58 5.78
CA ASN A 172 14.03 15.45 4.61
C ASN A 172 14.78 16.75 4.94
N PHE A 173 15.72 17.13 4.09
CA PHE A 173 16.52 18.34 4.24
C PHE A 173 16.62 19.02 2.87
N ASP A 174 15.92 20.15 2.71
CA ASP A 174 15.74 20.83 1.42
C ASP A 174 15.21 19.87 0.34
N ASP A 175 15.97 19.70 -0.76
CA ASP A 175 15.66 18.79 -1.87
C ASP A 175 16.27 17.38 -1.69
N ASP A 176 16.85 17.10 -0.53
CA ASP A 176 17.47 15.81 -0.21
C ASP A 176 16.63 15.00 0.78
N LYS A 177 16.50 13.71 0.49
CA LYS A 177 16.03 12.70 1.44
C LYS A 177 17.22 11.88 1.91
N ILE A 178 17.53 11.95 3.20
CA ILE A 178 18.65 11.24 3.83
C ILE A 178 18.11 10.05 4.60
N LEU A 179 18.60 8.86 4.27
CA LEU A 179 18.28 7.63 4.98
C LEU A 179 19.49 7.21 5.81
N ILE A 180 19.31 7.08 7.12
CA ILE A 180 20.33 6.57 8.06
C ILE A 180 19.85 5.24 8.61
N PHE A 181 20.67 4.20 8.53
CA PHE A 181 20.25 2.85 8.89
C PHE A 181 21.40 2.01 9.45
N PHE A 182 21.06 0.86 10.02
CA PHE A 182 22.00 -0.05 10.66
C PHE A 182 21.85 -1.46 10.09
N ILE A 183 22.96 -2.05 9.64
CA ILE A 183 23.03 -3.46 9.26
C ILE A 183 24.10 -4.09 10.15
N ASN A 184 23.73 -5.15 10.89
CA ASN A 184 24.62 -5.83 11.83
C ASN A 184 25.30 -4.84 12.80
N LYS A 185 24.52 -3.91 13.38
CA LYS A 185 24.99 -2.83 14.28
C LYS A 185 25.96 -1.81 13.67
N LYS A 186 26.34 -1.94 12.39
CA LYS A 186 27.14 -0.93 11.68
C LYS A 186 26.21 0.11 11.04
N ARG A 187 26.53 1.39 11.24
CA ARG A 187 25.76 2.52 10.71
C ARG A 187 26.12 2.81 9.26
N TYR A 188 25.11 3.04 8.44
CA TYR A 188 25.20 3.45 7.05
C TYR A 188 24.30 4.67 6.80
N SER A 189 24.55 5.35 5.69
CA SER A 189 23.68 6.41 5.20
C SER A 189 23.69 6.50 3.69
N VAL A 190 22.54 6.77 3.09
CA VAL A 190 22.41 7.16 1.69
C VAL A 190 21.62 8.45 1.56
N ILE A 191 21.80 9.14 0.45
CA ILE A 191 21.09 10.36 0.11
C ILE A 191 20.33 10.10 -1.18
N MET A 192 19.07 10.52 -1.24
CA MET A 192 18.29 10.60 -2.46
C MET A 192 18.08 12.07 -2.78
N LYS A 193 18.42 12.47 -4.00
CA LYS A 193 18.23 13.84 -4.49
C LYS A 193 16.94 13.96 -5.26
N LYS A 194 16.22 15.05 -5.03
CA LYS A 194 15.06 15.39 -5.84
C LYS A 194 15.50 15.73 -7.26
N THR A 195 14.75 15.25 -8.23
CA THR A 195 14.93 15.51 -9.65
C THR A 195 13.66 16.11 -10.23
N ASN A 196 13.84 16.98 -11.23
CA ASN A 196 12.76 17.51 -12.04
C ASN A 196 12.63 16.77 -13.38
N ASN A 197 13.28 15.60 -13.51
CA ASN A 197 13.20 14.81 -14.73
C ASN A 197 11.79 14.22 -14.89
N ALA A 198 11.05 14.72 -15.88
CA ALA A 198 9.68 14.29 -16.17
C ALA A 198 9.59 12.82 -16.62
N ASP A 199 10.69 12.26 -17.12
CA ASP A 199 10.77 10.85 -17.55
C ASP A 199 11.02 9.87 -16.39
N ASN A 200 11.15 10.38 -15.17
CA ASN A 200 11.44 9.58 -13.98
C ASN A 200 10.15 9.04 -13.34
N ASP A 201 9.45 8.16 -14.05
CA ASP A 201 8.30 7.46 -13.48
C ASP A 201 8.73 6.40 -12.44
N LEU A 202 7.77 5.92 -11.65
CA LEU A 202 8.02 4.96 -10.56
C LEU A 202 8.69 3.67 -11.07
N VAL A 203 8.30 3.19 -12.26
CA VAL A 203 8.78 1.93 -12.86
C VAL A 203 10.21 2.09 -13.37
N SER A 204 10.45 3.12 -14.18
CA SER A 204 11.76 3.45 -14.75
C SER A 204 12.81 3.63 -13.64
N ARG A 205 12.51 4.49 -12.66
CA ARG A 205 13.39 4.74 -11.52
C ARG A 205 13.62 3.49 -10.66
N ASN A 206 12.59 2.67 -10.45
CA ASN A 206 12.73 1.40 -9.72
C ASN A 206 13.67 0.42 -10.42
N ASN A 207 13.62 0.35 -11.75
CA ASN A 207 14.52 -0.51 -12.52
C ASN A 207 15.96 -0.05 -12.39
N THR A 208 16.22 1.26 -12.51
CA THR A 208 17.56 1.82 -12.29
C THR A 208 18.10 1.51 -10.90
N ILE A 209 17.28 1.66 -9.85
CA ILE A 209 17.68 1.30 -8.49
C ILE A 209 18.03 -0.19 -8.41
N LYS A 210 17.18 -1.08 -8.92
CA LYS A 210 17.45 -2.53 -8.91
C LYS A 210 18.76 -2.89 -9.62
N GLU A 211 19.04 -2.29 -10.77
CA GLU A 211 20.29 -2.52 -11.53
C GLU A 211 21.54 -2.15 -10.71
N LEU A 212 21.50 -1.06 -9.93
CA LEU A 212 22.61 -0.65 -9.06
C LEU A 212 22.96 -1.71 -8.01
N PHE A 213 21.95 -2.40 -7.47
CA PHE A 213 22.11 -3.43 -6.44
C PHE A 213 22.32 -4.84 -7.03
N THR A 214 21.99 -5.07 -8.31
CA THR A 214 22.17 -6.37 -8.99
C THR A 214 23.54 -6.50 -9.65
N ASN A 215 24.07 -5.42 -10.25
CA ASN A 215 25.31 -5.43 -11.05
C ASN A 215 26.62 -5.67 -10.26
N LYS A 216 26.56 -5.93 -8.95
CA LYS A 216 27.75 -6.25 -8.12
C LYS A 216 27.66 -7.54 -7.30
N ALA A 217 26.49 -8.18 -7.24
CA ALA A 217 26.37 -9.55 -6.75
C ALA A 217 27.09 -10.57 -7.65
N GLY A 218 27.34 -10.23 -8.93
CA GLY A 218 28.09 -11.07 -9.87
C GLY A 218 29.61 -10.99 -9.79
N ASN A 219 30.19 -10.27 -8.81
CA ASN A 219 31.64 -10.19 -8.59
C ASN A 219 32.05 -10.70 -7.19
N LEU A 220 31.32 -11.68 -6.68
CA LEU A 220 31.73 -12.47 -5.50
C LEU A 220 31.87 -13.95 -5.94
N ASN A 221 33.11 -14.26 -6.35
CA ASN A 221 33.70 -15.56 -6.68
C ASN A 221 33.31 -16.21 -8.01
#